data_AF-A0A3D3ANU6-F1
#
_entry.id   AF-A0A3D3ANU6-F1
#
_cell.length_a   1.000
_cell.length_b   1.000
_cell.length_c   1.000
_cell.angle_alpha   90.00
_cell.angle_beta   90.00
_cell.angle_gamma   90.00
#
_symmetry.space_group_name_H-M   'P 1'
#
loop_
_entity.id
_entity.type
_entity.pdbx_description
1 polymer ?
#
loop_
_entity_poly.entity_id
_entity_poly.type
_entity_poly.pdbx_seq_one_letter_code
_entity_poly.pdbx_strand_id
1 'polypeptide(L)'
;MAKISQKTMDKIIQGMKESAFSYDDFWEEYYHGVNTVYFYNSEKKSFCVRKIDIIAASFMDELDMTEAQMRDKLNDFTEADFIEQGFIL
;
A
#
# COMPACT_ATOMS: atom_id res chain seq x y z
N MET A 1 -13.80 11.08 -6.43
CA MET A 1 -13.96 9.90 -5.55
C MET A 1 -14.03 10.38 -4.11
N ALA A 2 -14.81 9.73 -3.25
CA ALA A 2 -14.87 10.09 -1.84
C ALA A 2 -13.56 9.68 -1.17
N LYS A 3 -12.92 10.60 -0.44
CA LYS A 3 -11.70 10.31 0.33
C LYS A 3 -12.03 9.38 1.50
N ILE A 4 -11.11 8.49 1.81
CA ILE A 4 -11.19 7.58 2.97
C ILE A 4 -11.35 8.40 4.25
N SER A 5 -12.25 7.97 5.14
CA SER A 5 -12.40 8.65 6.43
C SER A 5 -11.15 8.44 7.31
N GLN A 6 -10.84 9.39 8.20
CA GLN A 6 -9.70 9.24 9.12
C GLN A 6 -9.80 7.96 9.96
N LYS A 7 -11.03 7.61 10.40
CA LYS A 7 -11.30 6.39 11.17
C LYS A 7 -10.98 5.13 10.35
N THR A 8 -11.34 5.13 9.07
CA THR A 8 -11.05 4.02 8.15
C THR A 8 -9.54 3.92 7.90
N MET A 9 -8.86 5.04 7.68
CA MET A 9 -7.42 5.10 7.50
C MET A 9 -6.66 4.52 8.71
N ASP A 10 -7.09 4.84 9.93
CA ASP A 10 -6.48 4.29 11.14
C ASP A 10 -6.62 2.77 11.23
N LYS A 11 -7.77 2.21 10.82
CA LYS A 11 -7.97 0.76 10.74
C LYS A 11 -7.08 0.10 9.69
N ILE A 12 -6.92 0.72 8.52
CA ILE A 12 -6.03 0.22 7.46
C ILE A 12 -4.59 0.16 7.98
N ILE A 13 -4.10 1.27 8.52
CA ILE A 13 -2.75 1.38 9.09
C ILE A 13 -2.54 0.35 10.21
N GLN A 14 -3.52 0.17 11.08
CA GLN A 14 -3.45 -0.83 12.13
C GLN A 14 -3.40 -2.26 11.55
N GLY A 15 -4.25 -2.55 10.57
CA GLY A 15 -4.27 -3.84 9.88
C GLY A 15 -2.95 -4.17 9.19
N MET A 16 -2.31 -3.19 8.54
CA MET A 16 -0.98 -3.38 7.95
C MET A 16 0.07 -3.74 9.02
N LYS A 17 0.02 -3.09 10.19
CA LYS A 17 0.96 -3.33 11.29
C LYS A 17 0.76 -4.67 12.00
N GLU A 18 -0.50 -5.07 12.21
CA GLU A 18 -0.85 -6.24 13.04
C GLU A 18 -0.99 -7.53 12.25
N SER A 19 -1.57 -7.44 11.05
CA SER A 19 -1.98 -8.62 10.26
C SER A 19 -1.14 -8.82 9.01
N ALA A 20 -0.05 -8.07 8.86
CA ALA A 20 0.81 -8.05 7.68
C ALA A 20 0.02 -7.79 6.37
N PHE A 21 -1.11 -7.08 6.44
CA PHE A 21 -1.81 -6.65 5.24
C PHE A 21 -0.90 -5.73 4.42
N SER A 22 -0.88 -5.98 3.12
CA SER A 22 -0.23 -5.14 2.12
C SER A 22 -1.28 -4.64 1.15
N TYR A 23 -1.08 -3.45 0.61
CA TYR A 23 -1.89 -2.93 -0.48
C TYR A 23 -1.08 -2.99 -1.78
N ASP A 24 -1.60 -3.68 -2.78
CA ASP A 24 -1.05 -3.77 -4.13
C ASP A 24 -1.73 -2.73 -5.05
N ASP A 25 -0.95 -1.83 -5.64
CA ASP A 25 -1.46 -0.82 -6.56
C ASP A 25 -1.65 -1.42 -7.96
N PHE A 26 -2.78 -2.10 -8.13
CA PHE A 26 -3.17 -2.75 -9.38
C PHE A 26 -3.19 -1.78 -10.57
N TRP A 27 -3.55 -0.51 -10.34
CA TRP A 27 -3.62 0.48 -11.41
C TRP A 27 -2.23 0.85 -11.93
N GLU A 28 -1.25 1.02 -11.04
CA GLU A 28 0.14 1.24 -11.43
C GLU A 28 0.70 0.06 -12.22
N GLU A 29 0.40 -1.17 -11.79
CA GLU A 29 0.78 -2.37 -12.53
C GLU A 29 0.15 -2.39 -13.94
N TYR A 30 -1.16 -2.15 -14.03
CA TYR A 30 -1.90 -2.21 -15.28
C TYR A 30 -1.42 -1.17 -16.30
N TYR A 31 -1.18 0.07 -15.88
CA TYR A 31 -0.83 1.16 -16.79
C TYR A 31 0.67 1.30 -17.05
N HIS A 32 1.51 0.93 -16.09
CA HIS A 32 2.95 1.17 -16.16
C HIS A 32 3.78 -0.10 -16.16
N GLY A 33 3.17 -1.27 -15.92
CA GLY A 33 3.89 -2.53 -15.82
C GLY A 33 4.85 -2.55 -14.63
N VAL A 34 4.50 -1.82 -13.57
CA VAL A 34 5.26 -1.80 -12.32
C VAL A 34 4.35 -2.24 -11.19
N ASN A 35 4.57 -3.45 -10.67
CA ASN A 35 3.87 -3.92 -9.48
C ASN A 35 4.39 -3.11 -8.28
N THR A 36 3.49 -2.37 -7.62
CA THR A 36 3.83 -1.48 -6.50
C THR A 36 3.07 -1.91 -5.27
N VAL A 37 3.79 -2.38 -4.25
CA VAL A 37 3.21 -2.93 -3.03
C VAL A 37 3.59 -2.07 -1.83
N TYR A 38 2.60 -1.63 -1.07
CA TYR A 38 2.73 -0.90 0.18
C TYR A 38 2.50 -1.84 1.36
N PHE A 39 3.45 -1.91 2.29
CA PHE A 39 3.38 -2.85 3.40
C PHE A 39 4.11 -2.31 4.64
N TYR A 40 3.89 -2.97 5.78
CA TYR A 40 4.65 -2.70 7.01
C TYR A 40 5.72 -3.78 7.22
N ASN A 41 6.97 -3.35 7.39
CA ASN A 41 8.08 -4.23 7.73
C ASN A 41 8.22 -4.29 9.26
N SER A 42 7.84 -5.43 9.85
CA SER A 42 7.84 -5.62 11.30
C SER A 42 9.24 -5.69 11.92
N GLU A 43 10.24 -6.14 11.16
CA GLU A 43 11.65 -6.22 11.61
C GLU A 43 12.25 -4.83 11.73
N LYS A 44 12.02 -3.97 10.72
CA LYS A 44 12.48 -2.58 10.70
C LYS A 44 11.58 -1.63 11.48
N LYS A 45 10.35 -2.06 11.81
CA LYS A 45 9.27 -1.25 12.38
C LYS A 45 8.98 0.00 11.55
N SER A 46 9.02 -0.14 10.23
CA SER A 46 8.82 0.94 9.25
C SER A 46 7.78 0.53 8.20
N PHE A 47 7.15 1.51 7.57
CA PHE A 47 6.42 1.26 6.34
C PHE A 47 7.39 1.20 5.17
N CYS A 48 7.07 0.42 4.16
CA CYS A 48 7.87 0.28 2.97
C CYS A 48 6.97 0.30 1.73
N VAL A 49 7.55 0.75 0.62
CA VAL A 49 7.02 0.49 -0.72
C VAL A 49 8.02 -0.37 -1.48
N ARG A 50 7.53 -1.43 -2.11
CA ARG A 50 8.30 -2.23 -3.06
C ARG A 50 7.77 -1.98 -4.46
N LYS A 51 8.68 -1.76 -5.41
CA LYS A 51 8.37 -1.59 -6.82
C LYS A 51 9.12 -2.61 -7.64
N ILE A 52 8.41 -3.35 -8.47
CA ILE A 52 8.96 -4.38 -9.33
C ILE A 52 8.51 -4.09 -10.76
N ASP A 53 9.46 -3.88 -11.67
CA ASP A 53 9.15 -3.82 -13.11
C ASP A 53 8.87 -5.22 -13.63
N ILE A 54 7.61 -5.47 -13.99
CA ILE A 54 7.14 -6.78 -14.45
C ILE A 54 7.26 -6.95 -15.98
N ILE A 55 7.48 -5.86 -16.73
CA ILE A 55 7.60 -5.92 -18.19
C ILE A 55 8.97 -6.46 -18.58
N ALA A 56 10.03 -5.96 -17.94
CA ALA A 56 11.40 -6.34 -18.25
C ALA A 56 12.05 -7.20 -17.16
N ALA A 57 11.37 -7.44 -16.03
CA ALA A 57 11.94 -8.08 -14.83
C ALA A 57 13.29 -7.44 -14.44
N SER A 58 13.41 -6.13 -14.67
CA SER A 58 14.71 -5.47 -14.83
C SER A 58 15.21 -4.82 -13.54
N PHE A 59 14.31 -4.50 -12.60
CA PHE A 59 14.68 -3.98 -11.29
C PHE A 59 13.63 -4.31 -10.22
N MET A 60 14.11 -4.34 -8.98
CA MET A 60 13.31 -4.37 -7.76
C MET A 60 13.86 -3.32 -6.80
N ASP A 61 13.05 -2.33 -6.46
CA ASP A 61 13.37 -1.31 -5.48
C ASP A 61 12.50 -1.47 -4.24
N GLU A 62 13.08 -1.28 -3.05
CA GLU A 62 12.36 -1.22 -1.78
C GLU A 62 12.80 0.05 -1.04
N LEU A 63 11.84 0.91 -0.73
CA LEU A 63 12.07 2.20 -0.09
C LEU A 63 11.30 2.30 1.22
N ASP A 64 11.97 2.76 2.27
CA ASP A 64 11.31 3.06 3.54
C ASP A 64 10.44 4.32 3.43
N MET A 65 9.30 4.27 4.11
CA MET A 65 8.31 5.34 4.18
C MET A 65 7.97 5.62 5.64
N THR A 66 7.74 6.90 5.95
CA THR A 66 7.10 7.29 7.21
C THR A 66 5.62 6.96 7.19
N GLU A 67 5.00 6.81 8.37
CA GLU A 67 3.55 6.61 8.45
C GLU A 67 2.75 7.77 7.81
N ALA A 68 3.26 9.01 7.90
CA ALA A 68 2.64 10.16 7.25
C ALA A 68 2.62 10.01 5.72
N GLN A 69 3.74 9.59 5.12
CA GLN A 69 3.82 9.34 3.68
C GLN A 69 2.94 8.15 3.26
N MET A 70 2.88 7.10 4.07
CA MET A 70 1.99 5.97 3.83
C MET A 70 0.53 6.43 3.82
N ARG A 71 0.09 7.16 4.84
CA ARG A 71 -1.28 7.70 4.92
C ARG A 71 -1.62 8.62 3.76
N ASP A 72 -0.69 9.50 3.38
CA ASP A 72 -0.86 10.38 2.23
C ASP A 72 -1.07 9.56 0.95
N LYS A 73 -0.24 8.53 0.73
CA LYS A 73 -0.36 7.68 -0.45
C LYS A 73 -1.64 6.85 -0.46
N LEU A 74 -2.04 6.30 0.68
CA LEU A 74 -3.27 5.50 0.78
C LEU A 74 -4.54 6.34 0.57
N ASN A 75 -4.48 7.66 0.74
CA ASN A 75 -5.60 8.57 0.43
C ASN A 75 -5.88 8.72 -1.08
N ASP A 76 -4.96 8.28 -1.94
CA ASP A 76 -5.19 8.26 -3.39
C ASP A 76 -6.21 7.19 -3.79
N PHE A 77 -6.43 6.19 -2.94
CA PHE A 77 -7.33 5.06 -3.19
C PHE A 77 -8.67 5.24 -2.45
N THR A 78 -9.63 4.40 -2.79
CA THR A 78 -10.98 4.39 -2.22
C THR A 78 -11.15 3.27 -1.22
N GLU A 79 -12.13 3.38 -0.32
CA GLU A 79 -12.44 2.30 0.65
C GLU A 79 -12.76 0.97 -0.04
N ALA A 80 -13.36 1.01 -1.23
CA ALA A 80 -13.65 -0.19 -2.01
C ALA A 80 -12.36 -0.94 -2.41
N ASP A 81 -11.32 -0.22 -2.82
CA ASP A 81 -10.04 -0.82 -3.22
C ASP A 81 -9.42 -1.62 -2.05
N PHE A 82 -9.52 -1.11 -0.82
CA PHE A 82 -9.03 -1.83 0.37
C PHE A 82 -9.88 -3.05 0.72
N ILE A 83 -11.20 -2.97 0.60
CA ILE A 83 -12.10 -4.11 0.85
C ILE A 83 -11.82 -5.23 -0.17
N GLU A 84 -11.63 -4.88 -1.44
CA GLU A 84 -11.28 -5.85 -2.49
C GLU A 84 -9.96 -6.56 -2.21
N GLN A 85 -9.03 -5.89 -1.52
CA GLN A 85 -7.76 -6.48 -1.06
C GLN A 85 -7.82 -7.15 0.32
N GLY A 86 -9.02 -7.28 0.90
CA GLY A 86 -9.24 -8.05 2.12
C GLY A 86 -9.04 -7.29 3.43
N PHE A 87 -8.93 -5.96 3.40
CA PHE A 87 -8.94 -5.15 4.62
C PHE A 87 -10.32 -5.18 5.28
N ILE A 88 -10.35 -5.36 6.61
CA ILE A 88 -11.58 -5.29 7.42
C ILE A 88 -11.73 -3.86 7.97
N LEU A 89 -12.63 -3.07 7.36
CA LEU A 89 -12.77 -1.62 7.60
C LEU A 89 -13.83 -1.20 8.62
#